data_AF-A0A7L9AEP9-F1
#
_entry.id   AF-A0A7L9AEP9-F1
#
_cell.length_a   1.000
_cell.length_b   1.000
_cell.length_c   1.000
_cell.angle_alpha   90.00
_cell.angle_beta   90.00
_cell.angle_gamma   90.00
#
_symmetry.space_group_name_H-M   'P 1'
#
loop_
_entity.id
_entity.type
_entity.pdbx_description
1 polymer ?
#
loop_
_entity_poly.entity_id
_entity_poly.type
_entity_poly.pdbx_seq_one_letter_code
_entity_poly.pdbx_strand_id
1 'polypeptide(L)'
;ETVNKFVLSLLSLYRKPAINYYCISQCISYLLSPSPLNPKLTLNDNVINSINNVLFNLVVLEPDYDQPHTVKNHFEVLRCFDHMTGQFPDQTVENLLHYCKNNQEKDRMKAVIILTHLTTSSQVFTENFASKFIAILKVMIVMEQGVKMKKLLVKAIVGLVYRNCIMASDDFAMVEFIIKHCGYEAPANVTKSEVLDLRDTCKSSLILMCNTVTSVRTQLRNLLLNSLTVDEFTSSMSTVSHCLTSLLQNNSEVVEEQSDKTNEPICSPDLVFVRCIINIVDPDQKEQNKNLLVFLEEFSGDIHKNLKNSWTVEIQRLLKFVEKNESKEQWHGMLLDLLVSAVEQVNSNKWVEGISALIVQQVLSKKQSP
;
A
#
# COMPACT_ATOMS: atom_id res chain seq x y z
N GLU A 1 14.94 -16.80 -40.38
CA GLU A 1 16.00 -17.64 -39.80
C GLU A 1 17.21 -16.84 -39.28
N THR A 2 17.74 -15.88 -40.06
CA THR A 2 18.93 -15.08 -39.68
C THR A 2 18.75 -14.27 -38.39
N VAL A 3 17.58 -13.63 -38.19
CA VAL A 3 17.28 -12.86 -36.97
C VAL A 3 17.25 -13.75 -35.72
N ASN A 4 16.63 -14.94 -35.80
CA ASN A 4 16.62 -15.92 -34.71
C ASN A 4 18.05 -16.32 -34.29
N LYS A 5 18.93 -16.63 -35.26
CA LYS A 5 20.35 -16.97 -34.98
C LYS A 5 21.12 -15.79 -34.38
N PHE A 6 20.86 -14.58 -34.87
CA PHE A 6 21.47 -13.36 -34.34
C PHE A 6 21.10 -13.12 -32.88
N VAL A 7 19.80 -13.22 -32.54
CA VAL A 7 19.32 -13.06 -31.17
C VAL A 7 19.94 -14.11 -30.23
N LEU A 8 19.97 -15.38 -30.62
CA LEU A 8 20.62 -16.43 -29.81
C LEU A 8 22.12 -16.16 -29.61
N SER A 9 22.79 -15.61 -30.62
CA SER A 9 24.18 -15.21 -30.53
C SER A 9 24.37 -14.06 -29.53
N LEU A 10 23.50 -13.04 -29.56
CA LEU A 10 23.50 -11.96 -28.57
C LEU A 10 23.28 -12.48 -27.14
N LEU A 11 22.30 -13.36 -26.94
CA LEU A 11 22.03 -13.95 -25.63
C LEU A 11 23.23 -14.75 -25.09
N SER A 12 23.99 -15.41 -25.96
CA SER A 12 25.18 -16.15 -25.55
C SER A 12 26.30 -15.26 -24.98
N LEU A 13 26.29 -13.96 -25.30
CA LEU A 13 27.30 -13.00 -24.81
C LEU A 13 27.17 -12.72 -23.31
N TYR A 14 26.00 -12.92 -22.71
CA TYR A 14 25.83 -12.81 -21.25
C TYR A 14 26.60 -13.89 -20.47
N ARG A 15 27.17 -14.90 -21.14
CA ARG A 15 28.07 -15.87 -20.50
C ARG A 15 29.51 -15.35 -20.39
N LYS A 16 29.83 -14.21 -21.02
CA LYS A 16 31.17 -13.64 -21.07
C LYS A 16 31.28 -12.48 -20.07
N PRO A 17 31.88 -12.67 -18.89
CA PRO A 17 31.89 -11.66 -17.83
C PRO A 17 32.65 -10.37 -18.18
N ALA A 18 33.54 -10.43 -19.19
CA ALA A 18 34.27 -9.26 -19.68
C ALA A 18 33.42 -8.30 -20.52
N ILE A 19 32.22 -8.71 -20.95
CA ILE A 19 31.34 -7.87 -21.78
C ILE A 19 30.41 -7.07 -20.87
N ASN A 20 30.25 -5.79 -21.19
CA ASN A 20 29.26 -4.95 -20.51
C ASN A 20 27.84 -5.42 -20.86
N TYR A 21 27.16 -6.04 -19.88
CA TYR A 21 25.81 -6.59 -20.04
C TYR A 21 24.79 -5.53 -20.43
N TYR A 22 24.98 -4.28 -19.99
CA TYR A 22 24.10 -3.18 -20.37
C TYR A 22 24.05 -2.98 -21.90
N CYS A 23 25.19 -3.05 -22.58
CA CYS A 23 25.23 -2.90 -24.04
C CYS A 23 24.49 -4.04 -24.75
N ILE A 24 24.58 -5.27 -24.23
CA ILE A 24 23.85 -6.42 -24.78
C ILE A 24 22.34 -6.20 -24.59
N SER A 25 21.93 -5.79 -23.38
CA SER A 25 20.52 -5.52 -23.05
C SER A 25 19.95 -4.41 -23.92
N GLN A 26 20.71 -3.33 -24.16
CA GLN A 26 20.30 -2.26 -25.09
C GLN A 26 20.11 -2.78 -26.51
N CYS A 27 21.03 -3.60 -27.04
CA CYS A 27 20.87 -4.18 -28.37
C CYS A 27 19.61 -5.03 -28.47
N ILE A 28 19.30 -5.84 -27.45
CA ILE A 28 18.08 -6.65 -27.39
C ILE A 28 16.84 -5.74 -27.31
N SER A 29 16.86 -4.76 -26.42
CA SER A 29 15.81 -3.76 -26.23
C SER A 29 15.45 -3.06 -27.54
N TYR A 30 16.44 -2.54 -28.28
CA TYR A 30 16.23 -1.94 -29.60
C TYR A 30 15.68 -2.93 -30.63
N LEU A 31 16.16 -4.17 -30.64
CA LEU A 31 15.66 -5.20 -31.56
C LEU A 31 14.19 -5.55 -31.29
N LEU A 32 13.78 -5.54 -30.02
CA LEU A 32 12.41 -5.82 -29.58
C LEU A 32 11.48 -4.60 -29.72
N SER A 33 12.04 -3.39 -29.73
CA SER A 33 11.26 -2.16 -29.82
C SER A 33 10.49 -2.11 -31.16
N PRO A 34 9.18 -1.81 -31.15
CA PRO A 34 8.43 -1.60 -32.38
C PRO A 34 9.04 -0.44 -33.17
N SER A 35 9.26 -0.61 -34.47
CA SER A 35 9.73 0.47 -35.33
C SER A 35 8.96 0.51 -36.65
N PRO A 36 8.91 1.66 -37.34
CA PRO A 36 8.29 1.75 -38.67
C PRO A 36 8.88 0.77 -39.69
N LEU A 37 10.16 0.40 -39.50
CA LEU A 37 10.89 -0.53 -40.36
C LEU A 37 10.63 -2.00 -40.03
N ASN A 38 10.16 -2.29 -38.81
CA ASN A 38 9.82 -3.63 -38.36
C ASN A 38 8.68 -3.55 -37.32
N PRO A 39 7.42 -3.39 -37.80
CA PRO A 39 6.29 -3.18 -36.90
C PRO A 39 5.90 -4.46 -36.14
N LYS A 40 6.27 -5.64 -36.65
CA LYS A 40 5.99 -6.93 -36.03
C LYS A 40 7.19 -7.88 -36.17
N LEU A 41 8.00 -7.93 -35.10
CA LEU A 41 9.13 -8.83 -35.05
C LEU A 41 8.64 -10.27 -35.01
N THR A 42 9.13 -11.12 -35.94
CA THR A 42 8.80 -12.54 -35.95
C THR A 42 9.98 -13.35 -35.41
N LEU A 43 9.81 -13.96 -34.23
CA LEU A 43 10.76 -14.88 -33.62
C LEU A 43 10.10 -16.24 -33.42
N ASN A 44 10.91 -17.30 -33.42
CA ASN A 44 10.41 -18.64 -33.09
C ASN A 44 10.20 -18.77 -31.58
N ASP A 45 9.26 -19.61 -31.14
CA ASP A 45 8.94 -19.81 -29.72
C ASP A 45 10.17 -20.16 -28.87
N ASN A 46 11.06 -21.00 -29.38
CA ASN A 46 12.31 -21.36 -28.70
C ASN A 46 13.22 -20.14 -28.44
N VAL A 47 13.22 -19.16 -29.34
CA VAL A 47 14.01 -17.93 -29.19
C VAL A 47 13.33 -17.00 -28.19
N ILE A 48 12.01 -16.83 -28.26
CA ILE A 48 11.21 -16.05 -27.30
C ILE A 48 11.43 -16.59 -25.87
N ASN A 49 11.33 -17.91 -25.69
CA ASN A 49 11.59 -18.58 -24.42
C ASN A 49 13.03 -18.39 -23.96
N SER A 50 14.01 -18.42 -24.87
CA SER A 50 15.41 -18.16 -24.54
C SER A 50 15.65 -16.73 -24.07
N ILE A 51 15.02 -15.73 -24.72
CA ILE A 51 15.07 -14.33 -24.28
C ILE A 51 14.48 -14.22 -22.88
N ASN A 52 13.26 -14.70 -22.67
CA ASN A 52 12.58 -14.63 -21.37
C ASN A 52 13.43 -15.25 -20.26
N ASN A 53 13.97 -16.45 -20.47
CA ASN A 53 14.79 -17.13 -19.47
C ASN A 53 16.12 -16.40 -19.17
N VAL A 54 16.81 -15.90 -20.18
CA VAL A 54 18.08 -15.18 -19.98
C VAL A 54 17.84 -13.85 -19.28
N LEU A 55 16.86 -13.06 -19.74
CA LEU A 55 16.53 -11.77 -19.14
C LEU A 55 16.01 -11.92 -17.70
N PHE A 56 15.18 -12.92 -17.43
CA PHE A 56 14.68 -13.21 -16.08
C PHE A 56 15.83 -13.48 -15.10
N ASN A 57 16.87 -14.18 -15.55
CA ASN A 57 18.05 -14.44 -14.72
C ASN A 57 18.90 -13.20 -14.42
N LEU A 58 18.79 -12.14 -15.24
CA LEU A 58 19.50 -10.87 -15.07
C LEU A 58 18.76 -9.88 -14.15
N VAL A 59 17.52 -10.17 -13.73
CA VAL A 59 16.77 -9.33 -12.80
C VAL A 59 17.41 -9.41 -11.41
N VAL A 60 17.73 -8.23 -10.87
CA VAL A 60 18.30 -8.04 -9.53
C VAL A 60 17.16 -7.77 -8.55
N LEU A 61 17.20 -8.42 -7.38
CA LEU A 61 16.17 -8.25 -6.34
C LEU A 61 16.27 -6.90 -5.63
N GLU A 62 17.50 -6.48 -5.33
CA GLU A 62 17.83 -5.22 -4.66
C GLU A 62 18.96 -4.55 -5.45
N PRO A 63 18.65 -3.53 -6.28
CA PRO A 63 19.67 -2.80 -7.04
C PRO A 63 20.65 -2.07 -6.09
N ASP A 64 21.94 -2.37 -6.24
CA ASP A 64 23.02 -1.72 -5.49
C ASP A 64 23.46 -0.44 -6.21
N TYR A 65 23.11 0.72 -5.64
CA TYR A 65 23.41 2.03 -6.24
C TYR A 65 24.90 2.40 -6.17
N ASP A 66 25.70 1.71 -5.36
CA ASP A 66 27.17 1.83 -5.38
C ASP A 66 27.78 1.13 -6.61
N GLN A 67 27.00 0.27 -7.28
CA GLN A 67 27.34 -0.41 -8.53
C GLN A 67 26.45 0.08 -9.69
N PRO A 68 26.63 1.31 -10.20
CA PRO A 68 25.71 1.93 -11.16
C PRO A 68 25.55 1.13 -12.47
N HIS A 69 26.54 0.31 -12.84
CA HIS A 69 26.48 -0.53 -14.03
C HIS A 69 25.45 -1.67 -13.91
N THR A 70 25.30 -2.29 -12.74
CA THR A 70 24.32 -3.36 -12.53
C THR A 70 22.90 -2.79 -12.49
N VAL A 71 22.73 -1.62 -11.89
CA VAL A 71 21.46 -0.89 -11.84
C VAL A 71 20.99 -0.49 -13.24
N LYS A 72 21.89 0.09 -14.06
CA LYS A 72 21.58 0.42 -15.46
C LYS A 72 21.14 -0.81 -16.25
N ASN A 73 21.87 -1.92 -16.11
CA ASN A 73 21.50 -3.17 -16.77
C ASN A 73 20.14 -3.70 -16.28
N HIS A 74 19.86 -3.64 -14.98
CA HIS A 74 18.59 -4.07 -14.42
C HIS A 74 17.40 -3.32 -15.05
N PHE A 75 17.46 -1.98 -15.13
CA PHE A 75 16.39 -1.21 -15.75
C PHE A 75 16.26 -1.44 -17.26
N GLU A 76 17.37 -1.68 -17.97
CA GLU A 76 17.31 -2.02 -19.39
C GLU A 76 16.71 -3.42 -19.63
N VAL A 77 16.95 -4.37 -18.72
CA VAL A 77 16.29 -5.68 -18.73
C VAL A 77 14.78 -5.55 -18.50
N LEU A 78 14.35 -4.68 -17.58
CA LEU A 78 12.92 -4.40 -17.36
C LEU A 78 12.28 -3.78 -18.61
N ARG A 79 12.96 -2.85 -19.28
CA ARG A 79 12.51 -2.31 -20.57
C ARG A 79 12.40 -3.38 -21.65
N CYS A 80 13.31 -4.36 -21.68
CA CYS A 80 13.18 -5.49 -22.61
C CYS A 80 11.87 -6.26 -22.35
N PHE A 81 11.48 -6.49 -21.08
CA PHE A 81 10.20 -7.15 -20.77
C PHE A 81 8.98 -6.34 -21.21
N ASP A 82 9.05 -5.00 -21.17
CA ASP A 82 8.01 -4.13 -21.71
C ASP A 82 7.82 -4.34 -23.22
N HIS A 83 8.92 -4.33 -23.98
CA HIS A 83 8.90 -4.63 -25.42
C HIS A 83 8.47 -6.07 -25.73
N MET A 84 8.93 -7.04 -24.95
CA MET A 84 8.48 -8.44 -25.06
C MET A 84 6.97 -8.56 -24.83
N THR A 85 6.41 -7.82 -23.87
CA THR A 85 4.96 -7.81 -23.62
C THR A 85 4.19 -7.19 -24.77
N GLY A 86 4.73 -6.17 -25.44
CA GLY A 86 4.12 -5.57 -26.62
C GLY A 86 4.12 -6.48 -27.86
N GLN A 87 5.17 -7.30 -28.06
CA GLN A 87 5.33 -8.13 -29.26
C GLN A 87 4.85 -9.58 -29.06
N PHE A 88 5.07 -10.15 -27.87
CA PHE A 88 4.83 -11.56 -27.51
C PHE A 88 4.15 -11.67 -26.11
N PRO A 89 2.96 -11.07 -25.93
CA PRO A 89 2.32 -10.93 -24.62
C PRO A 89 2.05 -12.28 -23.93
N ASP A 90 1.42 -13.23 -24.63
CA ASP A 90 1.01 -14.50 -24.02
C ASP A 90 2.21 -15.30 -23.52
N GLN A 91 3.22 -15.52 -24.36
CA GLN A 91 4.43 -16.27 -23.98
C GLN A 91 5.22 -15.55 -22.87
N THR A 92 5.18 -14.23 -22.80
CA THR A 92 5.96 -13.47 -21.82
C THR A 92 5.24 -13.39 -20.48
N VAL A 93 4.00 -12.90 -20.49
CA VAL A 93 3.26 -12.61 -19.26
C VAL A 93 2.75 -13.90 -18.60
N GLU A 94 2.27 -14.89 -19.34
CA GLU A 94 1.82 -16.16 -18.74
C GLU A 94 2.97 -16.90 -18.04
N ASN A 95 4.17 -16.84 -18.62
CA ASN A 95 5.37 -17.39 -17.98
C ASN A 95 5.72 -16.65 -16.67
N LEU A 96 5.62 -15.32 -16.65
CA LEU A 96 5.83 -14.53 -15.44
C LEU A 96 4.78 -14.83 -14.35
N LEU A 97 3.50 -14.93 -14.74
CA LEU A 97 2.42 -15.32 -13.84
C LEU A 97 2.62 -16.74 -13.29
N HIS A 98 3.17 -17.65 -14.10
CA HIS A 98 3.56 -18.98 -13.63
C HIS A 98 4.72 -18.92 -12.62
N TYR A 99 5.74 -18.09 -12.86
CA TYR A 99 6.84 -17.90 -11.91
C TYR A 99 6.38 -17.34 -10.56
N CYS A 100 5.31 -16.55 -10.48
CA CYS A 100 4.71 -16.12 -9.21
C CYS A 100 4.19 -17.29 -8.35
N LYS A 101 3.96 -18.46 -8.94
CA LYS A 101 3.48 -19.67 -8.24
C LYS A 101 4.60 -20.68 -7.98
N ASN A 102 5.85 -20.31 -8.27
CA ASN A 102 7.01 -21.19 -8.11
C ASN A 102 7.35 -21.41 -6.63
N ASN A 103 7.95 -22.55 -6.30
CA ASN A 103 8.37 -22.90 -4.94
C ASN A 103 9.52 -22.01 -4.43
N GLN A 104 10.37 -21.51 -5.34
CA GLN A 104 11.51 -20.67 -5.01
C GLN A 104 11.09 -19.21 -4.82
N GLU A 105 11.22 -18.68 -3.60
CA GLU A 105 10.87 -17.28 -3.28
C GLU A 105 11.61 -16.28 -4.16
N LYS A 106 12.89 -16.51 -4.44
CA LYS A 106 13.69 -15.64 -5.31
C LYS A 106 13.09 -15.49 -6.72
N ASP A 107 12.55 -16.57 -7.28
CA ASP A 107 11.92 -16.53 -8.59
C ASP A 107 10.57 -15.80 -8.54
N ARG A 108 9.77 -16.05 -7.49
CA ARG A 108 8.53 -15.31 -7.26
C ARG A 108 8.79 -13.80 -7.13
N MET A 109 9.82 -13.41 -6.39
CA MET A 109 10.22 -12.01 -6.23
C MET A 109 10.60 -11.36 -7.57
N LYS A 110 11.42 -12.04 -8.40
CA LYS A 110 11.79 -11.53 -9.74
C LYS A 110 10.55 -11.33 -10.62
N ALA A 111 9.63 -12.30 -10.61
CA ALA A 111 8.38 -12.20 -11.37
C ALA A 111 7.53 -11.01 -10.90
N VAL A 112 7.37 -10.81 -9.59
CA VAL A 112 6.65 -9.65 -9.04
C VAL A 112 7.32 -8.34 -9.42
N ILE A 113 8.66 -8.24 -9.40
CA ILE A 113 9.39 -7.04 -9.84
C ILE A 113 9.06 -6.70 -11.29
N ILE A 114 9.11 -7.70 -12.19
CA ILE A 114 8.83 -7.51 -13.62
C ILE A 114 7.36 -7.12 -13.83
N LEU A 115 6.41 -7.84 -13.23
CA LEU A 115 4.96 -7.56 -13.37
C LEU A 115 4.58 -6.20 -12.78
N THR A 116 5.23 -5.79 -11.69
CA THR A 116 5.08 -4.43 -11.12
C THR A 116 5.58 -3.36 -12.10
N HIS A 117 6.73 -3.58 -12.74
CA HIS A 117 7.21 -2.68 -13.78
C HIS A 117 6.21 -2.58 -14.94
N LEU A 118 5.72 -3.72 -15.45
CA LEU A 118 4.75 -3.79 -16.55
C LEU A 118 3.42 -3.11 -16.22
N THR A 119 3.00 -3.14 -14.95
CA THR A 119 1.83 -2.38 -14.49
C THR A 119 1.99 -0.89 -14.82
N THR A 120 3.19 -0.34 -14.64
CA THR A 120 3.45 1.08 -14.90
C THR A 120 3.86 1.39 -16.34
N SER A 121 4.50 0.45 -17.05
CA SER A 121 5.06 0.70 -18.39
C SER A 121 4.17 0.23 -19.54
N SER A 122 3.36 -0.81 -19.35
CA SER A 122 2.71 -1.54 -20.44
C SER A 122 1.18 -1.43 -20.41
N GLN A 123 0.61 -0.83 -21.45
CA GLN A 123 -0.84 -0.81 -21.66
C GLN A 123 -1.38 -2.20 -21.97
N VAL A 124 -0.67 -2.99 -22.78
CA VAL A 124 -1.05 -4.37 -23.12
C VAL A 124 -1.17 -5.24 -21.87
N PHE A 125 -0.24 -5.10 -20.92
CA PHE A 125 -0.33 -5.78 -19.62
C PHE A 125 -1.57 -5.34 -18.84
N THR A 126 -1.76 -4.04 -18.71
CA THR A 126 -2.84 -3.43 -17.92
C THR A 126 -4.21 -3.90 -18.40
N GLU A 127 -4.44 -3.92 -19.71
CA GLU A 127 -5.74 -4.26 -20.31
C GLU A 127 -6.02 -5.77 -20.32
N ASN A 128 -5.00 -6.61 -20.52
CA ASN A 128 -5.22 -8.03 -20.82
C ASN A 128 -4.81 -8.98 -19.68
N PHE A 129 -3.96 -8.56 -18.76
CA PHE A 129 -3.33 -9.46 -17.77
C PHE A 129 -3.37 -8.98 -16.32
N ALA A 130 -3.67 -7.70 -16.05
CA ALA A 130 -3.69 -7.16 -14.69
C ALA A 130 -4.65 -7.93 -13.76
N SER A 131 -5.81 -8.36 -14.25
CA SER A 131 -6.78 -9.15 -13.47
C SER A 131 -6.22 -10.50 -13.01
N LYS A 132 -5.44 -11.18 -13.87
CA LYS A 132 -4.75 -12.44 -13.52
C LYS A 132 -3.66 -12.18 -12.47
N PHE A 133 -2.93 -11.07 -12.59
CA PHE A 133 -1.93 -10.69 -11.61
C PHE A 133 -2.56 -10.37 -10.25
N ILE A 134 -3.65 -9.60 -10.23
CA ILE A 134 -4.44 -9.29 -9.03
C ILE A 134 -4.90 -10.59 -8.33
N ALA A 135 -5.43 -11.55 -9.09
CA ALA A 135 -5.87 -12.83 -8.53
C ALA A 135 -4.72 -13.59 -7.85
N ILE A 136 -3.51 -13.54 -8.41
CA ILE A 136 -2.32 -14.13 -7.79
C ILE A 136 -1.91 -13.34 -6.54
N LEU A 137 -1.87 -12.00 -6.61
CA LEU A 137 -1.48 -11.15 -5.48
C LEU A 137 -2.39 -11.37 -4.26
N LYS A 138 -3.71 -11.54 -4.45
CA LYS A 138 -4.65 -11.90 -3.37
C LYS A 138 -4.24 -13.18 -2.63
N VAL A 139 -3.66 -14.15 -3.32
CA VAL A 139 -3.11 -15.37 -2.67
C VAL A 139 -1.78 -15.06 -1.98
N MET A 140 -0.90 -14.29 -2.63
CA MET A 140 0.44 -13.98 -2.11
C MET A 140 0.40 -13.16 -0.83
N ILE A 141 -0.52 -12.21 -0.68
CA ILE A 141 -0.64 -11.39 0.55
C ILE A 141 -0.98 -12.23 1.80
N VAL A 142 -1.55 -13.42 1.61
CA VAL A 142 -1.86 -14.38 2.68
C VAL A 142 -0.71 -15.35 2.91
N MET A 143 -0.11 -15.85 1.82
CA MET A 143 0.90 -16.92 1.87
C MET A 143 2.30 -16.42 2.27
N GLU A 144 2.72 -15.26 1.76
CA GLU A 144 4.12 -14.81 1.85
C GLU A 144 4.45 -14.24 3.23
N GLN A 145 5.52 -14.76 3.84
CA GLN A 145 5.97 -14.31 5.17
C GLN A 145 7.22 -13.43 5.12
N GLY A 146 8.03 -13.53 4.06
CA GLY A 146 9.29 -12.80 3.91
C GLY A 146 9.09 -11.29 3.79
N VAL A 147 9.79 -10.50 4.63
CA VAL A 147 9.69 -9.03 4.65
C VAL A 147 10.02 -8.42 3.28
N LYS A 148 11.07 -8.93 2.61
CA LYS A 148 11.46 -8.47 1.28
C LYS A 148 10.35 -8.69 0.25
N MET A 149 9.69 -9.85 0.30
CA MET A 149 8.56 -10.15 -0.57
C MET A 149 7.38 -9.25 -0.27
N LYS A 150 7.04 -9.04 1.01
CA LYS A 150 5.98 -8.10 1.42
C LYS A 150 6.21 -6.69 0.87
N LYS A 151 7.44 -6.17 0.90
CA LYS A 151 7.78 -4.87 0.29
C LYS A 151 7.51 -4.84 -1.22
N LEU A 152 7.81 -5.92 -1.93
CA LEU A 152 7.52 -6.03 -3.37
C LEU A 152 6.01 -6.06 -3.63
N LEU A 153 5.24 -6.79 -2.81
CA LEU A 153 3.77 -6.82 -2.89
C LEU A 153 3.18 -5.42 -2.67
N VAL A 154 3.67 -4.66 -1.68
CA VAL A 154 3.24 -3.27 -1.46
C VAL A 154 3.43 -2.42 -2.72
N LYS A 155 4.62 -2.49 -3.36
CA LYS A 155 4.90 -1.75 -4.60
C LYS A 155 3.98 -2.17 -5.75
N ALA A 156 3.71 -3.47 -5.90
CA ALA A 156 2.79 -4.00 -6.91
C ALA A 156 1.37 -3.44 -6.72
N ILE A 157 0.86 -3.49 -5.49
CA ILE A 157 -0.48 -3.02 -5.13
C ILE A 157 -0.61 -1.51 -5.40
N VAL A 158 0.37 -0.70 -4.98
CA VAL A 158 0.35 0.75 -5.25
C VAL A 158 0.35 1.04 -6.75
N GLY A 159 1.15 0.32 -7.54
CA GLY A 159 1.16 0.46 -9.00
C GLY A 159 -0.20 0.16 -9.63
N LEU A 160 -0.87 -0.90 -9.16
CA LEU A 160 -2.19 -1.29 -9.64
C LEU A 160 -3.28 -0.29 -9.23
N VAL A 161 -3.24 0.25 -8.00
CA VAL A 161 -4.14 1.31 -7.55
C VAL A 161 -3.95 2.57 -8.41
N TYR A 162 -2.71 3.00 -8.64
CA TYR A 162 -2.41 4.18 -9.45
C TYR A 162 -2.89 4.06 -10.91
N ARG A 163 -2.90 2.82 -11.44
CA ARG A 163 -3.38 2.51 -12.79
C ARG A 163 -4.87 2.17 -12.84
N ASN A 164 -5.62 2.39 -11.76
CA ASN A 164 -7.04 2.09 -11.65
C ASN A 164 -7.39 0.63 -11.97
N CYS A 165 -6.46 -0.30 -11.68
CA CYS A 165 -6.69 -1.74 -11.85
C CYS A 165 -7.42 -2.34 -10.64
N ILE A 166 -7.31 -1.70 -9.47
CA ILE A 166 -7.98 -2.07 -8.23
C ILE A 166 -9.15 -1.12 -8.02
N MET A 167 -10.35 -1.57 -8.38
CA MET A 167 -11.58 -0.77 -8.29
C MET A 167 -12.72 -1.53 -7.61
N ALA A 168 -12.71 -2.86 -7.68
CA ALA A 168 -13.73 -3.70 -7.08
C ALA A 168 -13.52 -3.81 -5.56
N SER A 169 -14.61 -3.90 -4.80
CA SER A 169 -14.54 -3.91 -3.33
C SER A 169 -13.71 -5.07 -2.77
N ASP A 170 -13.69 -6.21 -3.44
CA ASP A 170 -12.93 -7.41 -3.03
C ASP A 170 -11.43 -7.28 -3.28
N ASP A 171 -11.00 -6.36 -4.16
CA ASP A 171 -9.59 -6.06 -4.39
C ASP A 171 -8.97 -5.26 -3.22
N PHE A 172 -9.79 -4.57 -2.41
CA PHE A 172 -9.31 -3.75 -1.29
C PHE A 172 -8.72 -4.56 -0.13
N ALA A 173 -8.88 -5.89 -0.10
CA ALA A 173 -8.10 -6.77 0.78
C ALA A 173 -6.58 -6.59 0.59
N MET A 174 -6.13 -6.19 -0.61
CA MET A 174 -4.72 -5.84 -0.85
C MET A 174 -4.33 -4.51 -0.19
N VAL A 175 -5.25 -3.54 -0.08
CA VAL A 175 -5.00 -2.30 0.66
C VAL A 175 -5.02 -2.57 2.17
N GLU A 176 -5.91 -3.44 2.66
CA GLU A 176 -5.90 -3.93 4.05
C GLU A 176 -4.57 -4.57 4.41
N PHE A 177 -3.97 -5.34 3.50
CA PHE A 177 -2.62 -5.87 3.68
C PHE A 177 -1.59 -4.74 3.91
N ILE A 178 -1.66 -3.63 3.18
CA ILE A 178 -0.77 -2.47 3.41
C ILE A 178 -1.05 -1.86 4.79
N ILE A 179 -2.32 -1.64 5.13
CA ILE A 179 -2.73 -1.07 6.42
C ILE A 179 -2.17 -1.92 7.57
N LYS A 180 -2.40 -3.24 7.54
CA LYS A 180 -1.91 -4.18 8.54
C LYS A 180 -0.40 -4.08 8.78
N HIS A 181 0.36 -3.83 7.72
CA HIS A 181 1.81 -3.81 7.77
C HIS A 181 2.41 -2.43 8.14
N CYS A 182 1.60 -1.36 8.25
CA CYS A 182 2.03 -0.10 8.86
C CYS A 182 2.41 -0.27 10.34
N GLY A 183 1.72 -1.17 11.04
CA GLY A 183 1.97 -1.57 12.42
C GLY A 183 2.53 -2.99 12.54
N TYR A 184 3.32 -3.44 11.55
CA TYR A 184 3.86 -4.80 11.54
C TYR A 184 4.77 -5.08 12.73
N GLU A 185 4.49 -6.16 13.45
CA GLU A 185 5.35 -6.74 14.46
C GLU A 185 5.88 -8.07 13.94
N ALA A 186 7.21 -8.19 13.83
CA ALA A 186 7.83 -9.38 13.28
C ALA A 186 8.22 -10.38 14.38
N PRO A 187 8.38 -11.67 14.04
CA PRO A 187 8.96 -12.64 14.96
C PRO A 187 10.43 -12.28 15.27
N ALA A 188 10.96 -12.83 16.36
CA ALA A 188 12.28 -12.48 16.90
C ALA A 188 13.48 -12.72 15.94
N ASN A 189 13.28 -13.45 14.85
CA ASN A 189 14.29 -13.76 13.85
C ASN A 189 14.46 -12.68 12.76
N VAL A 190 13.58 -11.68 12.68
CA VAL A 190 13.67 -10.57 11.73
C VAL A 190 14.35 -9.38 12.40
N THR A 191 15.25 -8.72 11.69
CA THR A 191 15.96 -7.57 12.26
C THR A 191 15.02 -6.38 12.44
N LYS A 192 15.20 -5.61 13.53
CA LYS A 192 14.41 -4.39 13.77
C LYS A 192 14.46 -3.40 12.59
N SER A 193 15.61 -3.32 11.90
CA SER A 193 15.79 -2.46 10.73
C SER A 193 14.88 -2.86 9.57
N GLU A 194 14.75 -4.16 9.27
CA GLU A 194 13.87 -4.66 8.20
C GLU A 194 12.39 -4.43 8.53
N VAL A 195 12.02 -4.55 9.80
CA VAL A 195 10.65 -4.25 10.27
C VAL A 195 10.33 -2.76 10.06
N LEU A 196 11.22 -1.88 10.50
CA LEU A 196 11.03 -0.43 10.34
C LEU A 196 10.93 -0.03 8.87
N ASP A 197 11.83 -0.56 8.04
CA ASP A 197 11.85 -0.31 6.60
C ASP A 197 10.55 -0.79 5.89
N LEU A 198 9.99 -1.94 6.29
CA LEU A 198 8.68 -2.38 5.80
C LEU A 198 7.55 -1.45 6.26
N ARG A 199 7.54 -1.06 7.54
CA ARG A 199 6.52 -0.14 8.10
C ARG A 199 6.56 1.22 7.40
N ASP A 200 7.75 1.77 7.18
CA ASP A 200 7.96 3.04 6.49
C ASP A 200 7.54 2.95 5.01
N THR A 201 7.82 1.82 4.36
CA THR A 201 7.34 1.55 2.99
C THR A 201 5.81 1.55 2.97
N CYS A 202 5.15 0.82 3.87
CA CYS A 202 3.69 0.75 3.92
C CYS A 202 3.05 2.12 4.24
N LYS A 203 3.60 2.84 5.23
CA LYS A 203 3.17 4.19 5.62
C LYS A 203 3.26 5.16 4.44
N SER A 204 4.43 5.21 3.79
CA SER A 204 4.65 6.09 2.64
C SER A 204 3.73 5.75 1.46
N SER A 205 3.54 4.44 1.20
CA SER A 205 2.62 3.97 0.17
C SER A 205 1.16 4.34 0.44
N LEU A 206 0.70 4.18 1.68
CA LEU A 206 -0.68 4.53 2.05
C LEU A 206 -0.94 6.04 1.95
N ILE A 207 0.00 6.86 2.42
CA ILE A 207 -0.05 8.32 2.29
C ILE A 207 -0.09 8.72 0.81
N LEU A 208 0.78 8.14 -0.02
CA LEU A 208 0.82 8.43 -1.45
C LEU A 208 -0.53 8.11 -2.11
N MET A 209 -1.12 6.95 -1.85
CA MET A 209 -2.42 6.57 -2.41
C MET A 209 -3.52 7.56 -1.99
N CYS A 210 -3.59 7.93 -0.72
CA CYS A 210 -4.60 8.86 -0.19
C CYS A 210 -4.49 10.26 -0.81
N ASN A 211 -3.27 10.73 -1.07
CA ASN A 211 -3.02 12.08 -1.58
C ASN A 211 -3.12 12.18 -3.11
N THR A 212 -2.84 11.11 -3.84
CA THR A 212 -2.66 11.18 -5.30
C THR A 212 -3.74 10.48 -6.11
N VAL A 213 -4.42 9.47 -5.54
CA VAL A 213 -5.36 8.64 -6.30
C VAL A 213 -6.79 9.02 -5.99
N THR A 214 -7.36 9.87 -6.85
CA THR A 214 -8.70 10.43 -6.65
C THR A 214 -9.83 9.43 -6.94
N SER A 215 -9.59 8.49 -7.86
CA SER A 215 -10.56 7.50 -8.36
C SER A 215 -11.09 6.52 -7.31
N VAL A 216 -10.28 6.24 -6.27
CA VAL A 216 -10.63 5.31 -5.18
C VAL A 216 -10.78 6.00 -3.83
N ARG A 217 -10.85 7.33 -3.81
CA ARG A 217 -10.79 8.12 -2.57
C ARG A 217 -11.90 7.76 -1.58
N THR A 218 -13.13 7.59 -2.05
CA THR A 218 -14.28 7.24 -1.21
C THR A 218 -14.11 5.85 -0.60
N GLN A 219 -13.68 4.88 -1.40
CA GLN A 219 -13.40 3.51 -0.96
C GLN A 219 -12.26 3.48 0.06
N LEU A 220 -11.18 4.25 -0.16
CA LEU A 220 -10.08 4.39 0.80
C LEU A 220 -10.54 5.03 2.11
N ARG A 221 -11.34 6.10 2.07
CA ARG A 221 -11.90 6.73 3.28
C ARG A 221 -12.70 5.70 4.08
N ASN A 222 -13.60 4.98 3.43
CA ASN A 222 -14.45 3.98 4.06
C ASN A 222 -13.64 2.84 4.67
N LEU A 223 -12.65 2.33 3.93
CA LEU A 223 -11.77 1.27 4.39
C LEU A 223 -10.98 1.69 5.65
N LEU A 224 -10.44 2.91 5.63
CA LEU A 224 -9.65 3.43 6.74
C LEU A 224 -10.51 3.72 7.99
N LEU A 225 -11.75 4.19 7.81
CA LEU A 225 -12.69 4.34 8.94
C LEU A 225 -13.01 2.98 9.57
N ASN A 226 -13.28 1.97 8.74
CA ASN A 226 -13.52 0.61 9.23
C ASN A 226 -12.30 0.06 9.97
N SER A 227 -11.09 0.29 9.46
CA SER A 227 -9.87 -0.24 10.07
C SER A 227 -9.60 0.34 11.47
N LEU A 228 -10.00 1.58 11.77
CA LEU A 228 -9.94 2.12 13.14
C LEU A 228 -10.79 1.34 14.15
N THR A 229 -11.79 0.60 13.68
CA THR A 229 -12.74 -0.14 14.52
C THR A 229 -12.45 -1.62 14.67
N VAL A 230 -11.47 -2.15 13.95
CA VAL A 230 -11.03 -3.54 14.04
C VAL A 230 -9.74 -3.63 14.85
N ASP A 231 -9.70 -4.57 15.80
CA ASP A 231 -8.57 -4.71 16.72
C ASP A 231 -7.25 -5.07 16.00
N GLU A 232 -7.31 -5.82 14.90
CA GLU A 232 -6.12 -6.24 14.16
C GLU A 232 -5.31 -5.06 13.58
N PHE A 233 -5.94 -3.91 13.36
CA PHE A 233 -5.28 -2.72 12.81
C PHE A 233 -4.90 -1.71 13.89
N THR A 234 -5.06 -2.04 15.18
CA THR A 234 -4.76 -1.12 16.30
C THR A 234 -3.32 -0.58 16.22
N SER A 235 -2.34 -1.43 15.92
CA SER A 235 -0.93 -1.04 15.78
C SER A 235 -0.67 -0.08 14.61
N SER A 236 -1.61 0.02 13.68
CA SER A 236 -1.54 0.86 12.48
C SER A 236 -2.36 2.15 12.61
N MET A 237 -3.11 2.32 13.71
CA MET A 237 -4.04 3.43 13.91
C MET A 237 -3.40 4.81 13.73
N SER A 238 -2.17 5.01 14.22
CA SER A 238 -1.44 6.27 14.03
C SER A 238 -1.28 6.66 12.55
N THR A 239 -0.97 5.67 11.69
CA THR A 239 -0.82 5.92 10.25
C THR A 239 -2.18 6.08 9.57
N VAL A 240 -3.14 5.23 9.93
CA VAL A 240 -4.52 5.30 9.40
C VAL A 240 -5.16 6.65 9.69
N SER A 241 -5.05 7.15 10.92
CA SER A 241 -5.64 8.43 11.32
C SER A 241 -4.98 9.60 10.59
N HIS A 242 -3.66 9.58 10.41
CA HIS A 242 -2.95 10.56 9.59
C HIS A 242 -3.45 10.59 8.15
N CYS A 243 -3.59 9.42 7.51
CA CYS A 243 -4.13 9.31 6.16
C CYS A 243 -5.59 9.80 6.07
N LEU A 244 -6.42 9.47 7.06
CA LEU A 244 -7.81 9.94 7.13
C LEU A 244 -7.90 11.46 7.26
N THR A 245 -7.08 12.09 8.10
CA THR A 245 -6.99 13.56 8.19
C THR A 245 -6.75 14.16 6.81
N SER A 246 -5.75 13.67 6.07
CA SER A 246 -5.46 14.18 4.72
C SER A 246 -6.64 13.98 3.76
N LEU A 247 -7.31 12.83 3.82
CA LEU A 247 -8.50 12.56 3.00
C LEU A 247 -9.67 13.49 3.32
N LEU A 248 -9.94 13.74 4.60
CA LEU A 248 -11.02 14.62 5.04
C LEU A 248 -10.77 16.08 4.65
N GLN A 249 -9.53 16.56 4.82
CA GLN A 249 -9.13 17.91 4.42
C GLN A 249 -9.26 18.10 2.90
N ASN A 250 -8.82 17.12 2.11
CA ASN A 250 -8.87 17.17 0.64
C ASN A 250 -10.29 16.96 0.05
N ASN A 251 -11.24 16.42 0.82
CA ASN A 251 -12.61 16.21 0.36
C ASN A 251 -13.47 17.49 0.40
N SER A 252 -13.03 18.54 1.10
CA SER A 252 -13.76 19.80 1.22
C SER A 252 -13.93 20.54 -0.12
N GLU A 253 -13.15 20.19 -1.14
CA GLU A 253 -13.20 20.81 -2.48
C GLU A 253 -14.04 20.05 -3.52
N VAL A 254 -14.49 18.82 -3.23
CA VAL A 254 -15.10 17.91 -4.23
C VAL A 254 -16.61 17.72 -4.03
N VAL A 255 -17.21 18.33 -3.02
CA VAL A 255 -18.63 18.15 -2.72
C VAL A 255 -19.46 19.22 -3.42
N GLU A 256 -19.98 18.90 -4.60
CA GLU A 256 -21.36 19.31 -4.93
C GLU A 256 -22.12 18.42 -5.94
N GLU A 257 -21.48 17.57 -6.76
CA GLU A 257 -22.25 16.95 -7.87
C GLU A 257 -22.74 15.51 -7.72
N GLN A 258 -22.30 14.71 -6.73
CA GLN A 258 -22.82 13.33 -6.61
C GLN A 258 -23.01 12.92 -5.15
N SER A 259 -24.09 13.42 -4.54
CA SER A 259 -24.69 12.76 -3.37
C SER A 259 -25.44 11.51 -3.84
N ASP A 260 -24.70 10.46 -4.20
CA ASP A 260 -25.30 9.14 -4.34
C ASP A 260 -25.85 8.72 -2.97
N LYS A 261 -27.19 8.66 -2.90
CA LYS A 261 -28.00 8.33 -1.73
C LYS A 261 -27.92 6.83 -1.37
N THR A 262 -26.72 6.25 -1.34
CA THR A 262 -26.49 4.82 -1.08
C THR A 262 -25.22 4.53 -0.27
N ASN A 263 -24.73 5.47 0.54
CA ASN A 263 -23.69 5.17 1.52
C ASN A 263 -24.31 5.18 2.91
N GLU A 264 -24.93 4.06 3.31
CA GLU A 264 -25.05 3.79 4.75
C GLU A 264 -23.64 3.87 5.35
N PRO A 265 -23.47 4.54 6.51
CA PRO A 265 -22.16 4.59 7.14
C PRO A 265 -21.73 3.16 7.48
N ILE A 266 -20.67 2.68 6.81
CA ILE A 266 -20.16 1.31 6.96
C ILE A 266 -19.68 1.06 8.41
N CYS A 267 -19.33 2.14 9.13
CA CYS A 267 -19.00 2.09 10.53
C CYS A 267 -19.64 3.25 11.33
N SER A 268 -19.97 2.98 12.60
CA SER A 268 -20.51 3.96 13.54
C SER A 268 -19.48 5.04 13.88
N PRO A 269 -19.77 6.34 13.65
CA PRO A 269 -18.88 7.44 14.06
C PRO A 269 -18.58 7.43 15.56
N ASP A 270 -19.56 7.04 16.38
CA ASP A 270 -19.41 6.89 17.84
C ASP A 270 -18.40 5.78 18.19
N LEU A 271 -18.39 4.66 17.46
CA LEU A 271 -17.40 3.60 17.67
C LEU A 271 -15.99 4.06 17.28
N VAL A 272 -15.84 4.77 16.15
CA VAL A 272 -14.55 5.36 15.74
C VAL A 272 -14.02 6.29 16.83
N PHE A 273 -14.88 7.17 17.35
CA PHE A 273 -14.54 8.08 18.45
C PHE A 273 -14.04 7.33 19.70
N VAL A 274 -14.81 6.35 20.18
CA VAL A 274 -14.47 5.58 21.37
C VAL A 274 -13.16 4.81 21.18
N ARG A 275 -12.94 4.22 20.00
CA ARG A 275 -11.69 3.55 19.63
C ARG A 275 -10.50 4.48 19.67
N CYS A 276 -10.61 5.70 19.16
CA CYS A 276 -9.56 6.70 19.23
C CYS A 276 -9.23 7.06 20.68
N ILE A 277 -10.22 7.44 21.50
CA ILE A 277 -9.99 7.86 22.89
C ILE A 277 -9.30 6.76 23.71
N ILE A 278 -9.73 5.51 23.57
CA ILE A 278 -9.16 4.36 24.29
C ILE A 278 -7.69 4.10 23.92
N ASN A 279 -7.24 4.54 22.75
CA ASN A 279 -5.87 4.37 22.27
C ASN A 279 -5.01 5.65 22.40
N ILE A 280 -5.56 6.75 22.93
CA ILE A 280 -4.84 7.99 23.27
C ILE A 280 -4.36 7.98 24.75
N VAL A 281 -4.82 7.03 25.55
CA VAL A 281 -4.63 7.00 27.02
C VAL A 281 -3.15 6.94 27.45
N ASP A 282 -2.26 6.35 26.66
CA ASP A 282 -0.85 6.25 26.98
C ASP A 282 -0.09 7.52 26.54
N PRO A 283 0.39 8.39 27.46
CA PRO A 283 1.06 9.64 27.09
C PRO A 283 2.39 9.43 26.36
N ASP A 284 3.02 8.26 26.47
CA ASP A 284 4.31 7.97 25.84
C ASP A 284 4.19 7.77 24.31
N GLN A 285 2.98 7.49 23.81
CA GLN A 285 2.70 7.27 22.39
C GLN A 285 2.50 8.58 21.61
N LYS A 286 3.48 9.49 21.69
CA LYS A 286 3.35 10.89 21.20
C LYS A 286 2.88 11.02 19.75
N GLU A 287 3.49 10.29 18.82
CA GLU A 287 3.13 10.37 17.39
C GLU A 287 1.69 9.88 17.16
N GLN A 288 1.31 8.77 17.80
CA GLN A 288 -0.05 8.23 17.74
C GLN A 288 -1.07 9.19 18.34
N ASN A 289 -0.80 9.72 19.53
CA ASN A 289 -1.70 10.66 20.21
C ASN A 289 -1.92 11.91 19.35
N LYS A 290 -0.84 12.47 18.78
CA LYS A 290 -0.93 13.59 17.84
C LYS A 290 -1.80 13.26 16.63
N ASN A 291 -1.52 12.15 15.95
CA ASN A 291 -2.25 11.79 14.73
C ASN A 291 -3.73 11.46 15.00
N LEU A 292 -4.06 10.87 16.14
CA LEU A 292 -5.45 10.58 16.50
C LEU A 292 -6.22 11.84 16.92
N LEU A 293 -5.58 12.74 17.66
CA LEU A 293 -6.19 14.01 18.06
C LEU A 293 -6.49 14.91 16.85
N VAL A 294 -5.54 15.06 15.93
CA VAL A 294 -5.77 15.83 14.69
C VAL A 294 -6.88 15.20 13.85
N PHE A 295 -6.94 13.87 13.77
CA PHE A 295 -8.05 13.18 13.11
C PHE A 295 -9.40 13.45 13.80
N LEU A 296 -9.47 13.35 15.14
CA LEU A 296 -10.70 13.62 15.89
C LEU A 296 -11.20 15.06 15.75
N GLU A 297 -10.28 16.02 15.60
CA GLU A 297 -10.64 17.42 15.34
C GLU A 297 -11.40 17.56 14.01
N GLU A 298 -10.86 16.98 12.94
CA GLU A 298 -11.48 16.97 11.61
C GLU A 298 -12.78 16.15 11.58
N PHE A 299 -12.81 15.00 12.26
CA PHE A 299 -13.93 14.04 12.26
C PHE A 299 -15.05 14.39 13.27
N SER A 300 -14.83 15.40 14.13
CA SER A 300 -15.78 15.81 15.18
C SER A 300 -17.20 16.08 14.67
N GLY A 301 -17.33 16.66 13.47
CA GLY A 301 -18.62 16.94 12.84
C GLY A 301 -19.38 15.68 12.39
N ASP A 302 -18.66 14.63 11.99
CA ASP A 302 -19.24 13.33 11.62
C ASP A 302 -19.73 12.57 12.86
N ILE A 303 -19.12 12.78 14.03
CA ILE A 303 -19.57 12.21 15.32
C ILE A 303 -20.87 12.91 15.74
N HIS A 304 -20.81 14.23 15.90
CA HIS A 304 -21.99 15.03 16.21
C HIS A 304 -21.76 16.50 15.87
N LYS A 305 -22.75 17.13 15.21
CA LYS A 305 -22.68 18.52 14.74
C LYS A 305 -22.27 19.57 15.80
N ASN A 306 -22.60 19.33 17.07
CA ASN A 306 -22.27 20.27 18.17
C ASN A 306 -20.81 20.18 18.65
N LEU A 307 -20.06 19.15 18.25
CA LEU A 307 -18.68 18.94 18.69
C LEU A 307 -17.68 19.77 17.89
N LYS A 308 -18.00 20.10 16.63
CA LYS A 308 -17.06 20.75 15.70
C LYS A 308 -16.41 22.02 16.25
N ASN A 309 -17.17 22.88 16.92
CA ASN A 309 -16.65 24.15 17.42
C ASN A 309 -16.04 24.05 18.82
N SER A 310 -16.57 23.16 19.66
CA SER A 310 -16.15 23.01 21.06
C SER A 310 -14.86 22.20 21.19
N TRP A 311 -14.68 21.17 20.35
CA TRP A 311 -13.52 20.30 20.40
C TRP A 311 -12.24 20.93 19.86
N THR A 312 -12.32 21.92 18.97
CA THR A 312 -11.12 22.64 18.50
C THR A 312 -10.30 23.17 19.67
N VAL A 313 -10.94 23.78 20.68
CA VAL A 313 -10.20 24.37 21.82
C VAL A 313 -9.54 23.27 22.68
N GLU A 314 -10.29 22.24 23.04
CA GLU A 314 -9.78 21.16 23.91
C GLU A 314 -8.73 20.29 23.21
N ILE A 315 -8.92 19.97 21.93
CA ILE A 315 -7.96 19.20 21.15
C ILE A 315 -6.66 20.00 20.96
N GLN A 316 -6.73 21.29 20.64
CA GLN A 316 -5.53 22.13 20.54
C GLN A 316 -4.78 22.24 21.87
N ARG A 317 -5.49 22.21 23.00
CA ARG A 317 -4.89 22.14 24.34
C ARG A 317 -4.16 20.81 24.56
N LEU A 318 -4.79 19.69 24.21
CA LEU A 318 -4.18 18.34 24.26
C LEU A 318 -2.96 18.23 23.34
N LEU A 319 -3.02 18.73 22.12
CA LEU A 319 -1.90 18.70 21.16
C LEU A 319 -0.66 19.43 21.69
N LYS A 320 -0.84 20.60 22.31
CA LYS A 320 0.27 21.32 22.99
C LYS A 320 0.87 20.53 24.15
N PHE A 321 0.08 19.65 24.77
CA PHE A 321 0.46 18.85 25.92
C PHE A 321 1.18 17.55 25.51
N VAL A 322 0.80 16.92 24.38
CA VAL A 322 1.50 15.75 23.81
C VAL A 322 3.00 16.01 23.63
N GLU A 323 3.37 17.24 23.30
CA GLU A 323 4.77 17.63 23.08
C GLU A 323 5.54 17.88 24.39
N LYS A 324 4.84 18.13 25.51
CA LYS A 324 5.43 18.39 26.82
C LYS A 324 5.44 17.09 27.64
N ASN A 325 6.59 16.68 28.16
CA ASN A 325 6.76 15.47 28.99
C ASN A 325 6.10 15.63 30.37
N GLU A 326 4.78 15.72 30.39
CA GLU A 326 3.99 15.99 31.59
C GLU A 326 3.53 14.69 32.26
N SER A 327 2.98 14.81 33.46
CA SER A 327 2.55 13.64 34.25
C SER A 327 1.35 12.92 33.61
N LYS A 328 1.29 11.60 33.81
CA LYS A 328 0.21 10.74 33.34
C LYS A 328 -1.15 11.18 33.90
N GLU A 329 -1.16 11.63 35.15
CA GLU A 329 -2.36 12.10 35.85
C GLU A 329 -2.95 13.34 35.19
N GLN A 330 -2.11 14.30 34.81
CA GLN A 330 -2.56 15.50 34.09
C GLN A 330 -3.07 15.16 32.69
N TRP A 331 -2.37 14.29 31.96
CA TRP A 331 -2.82 13.81 30.65
C TRP A 331 -4.22 13.18 30.73
N HIS A 332 -4.43 12.30 31.71
CA HIS A 332 -5.73 11.66 31.94
C HIS A 332 -6.81 12.65 32.35
N GLY A 333 -6.48 13.65 33.18
CA GLY A 333 -7.38 14.74 33.51
C GLY A 333 -7.85 15.51 32.28
N MET A 334 -6.95 15.84 31.35
CA MET A 334 -7.30 16.55 30.12
C MET A 334 -8.15 15.71 29.15
N LEU A 335 -7.91 14.39 29.08
CA LEU A 335 -8.76 13.49 28.29
C LEU A 335 -10.17 13.37 28.89
N LEU A 336 -10.29 13.41 30.22
CA LEU A 336 -11.59 13.45 30.90
C LEU A 336 -12.31 14.78 30.63
N ASP A 337 -11.61 15.92 30.67
CA ASP A 337 -12.17 17.23 30.31
C ASP A 337 -12.77 17.21 28.90
N LEU A 338 -12.06 16.62 27.92
CA LEU A 338 -12.56 16.44 26.55
C LEU A 338 -13.85 15.62 26.50
N LEU A 339 -13.93 14.51 27.26
CA LEU A 339 -15.12 13.67 27.33
C LEU A 339 -16.30 14.39 28.01
N VAL A 340 -16.07 15.09 29.11
CA VAL A 340 -17.10 15.88 29.80
C VAL A 340 -17.64 16.96 28.87
N SER A 341 -16.75 17.71 28.21
CA SER A 341 -17.12 18.70 27.20
C SER A 341 -17.96 18.07 26.08
N ALA A 342 -17.59 16.89 25.57
CA ALA A 342 -18.38 16.20 24.57
C ALA A 342 -19.82 15.89 25.06
N VAL A 343 -19.96 15.38 26.28
CA VAL A 343 -21.27 15.07 26.90
C VAL A 343 -22.13 16.32 27.05
N GLU A 344 -21.56 17.41 27.55
CA GLU A 344 -22.26 18.69 27.73
C GLU A 344 -22.73 19.29 26.40
N GLN A 345 -21.90 19.21 25.35
CA GLN A 345 -22.17 19.83 24.06
C GLN A 345 -23.17 19.02 23.23
N VAL A 346 -23.14 17.68 23.32
CA VAL A 346 -24.14 16.82 22.66
C VAL A 346 -25.48 16.89 23.39
N ASN A 347 -25.48 17.01 24.72
CA ASN A 347 -26.66 17.19 25.56
C ASN A 347 -27.80 16.19 25.23
N SER A 348 -27.46 14.91 25.13
CA SER A 348 -28.40 13.83 24.80
C SER A 348 -28.12 12.60 25.63
N ASN A 349 -29.04 12.27 26.55
CA ASN A 349 -28.92 11.07 27.39
C ASN A 349 -28.76 9.79 26.56
N LYS A 350 -29.47 9.69 25.42
CA LYS A 350 -29.37 8.55 24.51
C LYS A 350 -27.97 8.41 23.90
N TRP A 351 -27.33 9.53 23.54
CA TRP A 351 -25.96 9.50 23.02
C TRP A 351 -24.97 9.11 24.12
N VAL A 352 -25.12 9.66 25.33
CA VAL A 352 -24.31 9.32 26.50
C VAL A 352 -24.41 7.82 26.83
N GLU A 353 -25.62 7.27 26.84
CA GLU A 353 -25.86 5.82 27.03
C GLU A 353 -25.14 5.00 25.94
N GLY A 354 -25.22 5.42 24.67
CA GLY A 354 -24.54 4.77 23.56
C GLY A 354 -23.01 4.76 23.70
N ILE A 355 -22.42 5.93 23.96
CA ILE A 355 -20.98 6.07 24.18
C ILE A 355 -20.52 5.24 25.39
N SER A 356 -21.29 5.26 26.48
CA SER A 356 -20.98 4.49 27.69
C SER A 356 -20.96 2.99 27.41
N ALA A 357 -21.95 2.48 26.66
CA ALA A 357 -22.02 1.09 26.27
C ALA A 357 -20.82 0.67 25.39
N LEU A 358 -20.44 1.51 24.42
CA LEU A 358 -19.27 1.28 23.57
C LEU A 358 -17.96 1.27 24.35
N ILE A 359 -17.77 2.21 25.30
CA ILE A 359 -16.59 2.24 26.18
C ILE A 359 -16.53 0.96 27.00
N VAL A 360 -17.63 0.54 27.62
CA VAL A 360 -17.69 -0.71 28.40
C VAL A 360 -17.31 -1.90 27.53
N GLN A 361 -17.85 -2.01 26.31
CA GLN A 361 -17.53 -3.09 25.38
C GLN A 361 -16.03 -3.15 25.06
N GLN A 362 -15.40 -2.01 24.78
CA GLN A 362 -13.97 -1.93 24.44
C GLN A 362 -13.05 -2.20 25.65
N VAL A 363 -13.47 -1.82 26.86
CA VAL A 363 -12.71 -2.12 28.09
C VAL A 363 -12.81 -3.62 28.42
N LEU A 364 -13.98 -4.23 28.22
CA LEU A 364 -14.17 -5.66 28.47
C LEU A 364 -13.39 -6.52 27.47
N SER A 365 -13.34 -6.14 26.18
CA SER A 365 -12.56 -6.88 25.18
C SER A 365 -11.06 -6.87 25.52
N LYS A 366 -10.50 -5.71 25.95
CA LYS A 366 -9.09 -5.63 26.39
C LYS A 366 -8.76 -6.49 27.62
N LYS A 367 -9.71 -6.70 28.54
CA LYS A 367 -9.51 -7.55 29.73
C LYS A 367 -9.57 -9.05 29.44
N GLN A 368 -10.15 -9.45 28.31
CA GLN A 368 -10.29 -10.85 27.90
C GLN A 368 -9.13 -11.34 27.02
N SER A 369 -8.23 -10.45 26.60
CA SER A 369 -6.99 -10.83 25.91
C SER A 369 -6.05 -11.55 26.89
N PRO A 370 -5.64 -12.80 26.59
CA PRO A 370 -4.85 -13.65 27.49
C PRO A 370 -3.43 -13.15 27.77
#